data_AF-A0A6D0BU68-F1
#
_entry.id   AF-A0A6D0BU68-F1
#
_cell.length_a   1.000
_cell.length_b   1.000
_cell.length_c   1.000
_cell.angle_alpha   90.00
_cell.angle_beta   90.00
_cell.angle_gamma   90.00
#
_symmetry.space_group_name_H-M   'P 1'
#
loop_
_entity.id
_entity.type
_entity.pdbx_description
1 polymer ?
#
loop_
_entity_poly.entity_id
_entity_poly.type
_entity_poly.pdbx_seq_one_letter_code
_entity_poly.pdbx_strand_id
1 'polypeptide(L)'
;MNTETSQKMTYQEREALKGFTDKRALQGDTQSLQMTLRMIAHWMRQPAEIGFTEYATHWTAAQAGRDDGNHSTAAMAEQWPLREEMKISPGGSDYMRKYL
;
A
#
# COMPACT_ATOMS: atom_id res chain seq x y z
N MET A 1 19.16 21.23 -5.84
CA MET A 1 18.42 20.78 -4.66
C MET A 1 17.39 19.79 -5.15
N ASN A 2 17.53 18.50 -4.82
CA ASN A 2 16.44 17.57 -5.02
C ASN A 2 15.37 17.93 -4.00
N THR A 3 14.30 18.57 -4.44
CA THR A 3 13.07 18.64 -3.64
C THR A 3 12.56 17.21 -3.54
N GLU A 4 12.97 16.50 -2.49
CA GLU A 4 12.31 15.25 -2.10
C GLU A 4 10.84 15.60 -1.89
N THR A 5 9.99 15.24 -2.86
CA THR A 5 8.54 15.32 -2.72
C THR A 5 8.17 14.38 -1.59
N SER A 6 7.87 14.94 -0.42
CA SER A 6 7.53 14.13 0.74
C SER A 6 6.16 13.50 0.53
N GLN A 7 6.12 12.17 0.46
CA GLN A 7 4.87 11.41 0.47
C GLN A 7 3.99 11.85 1.65
N LYS A 8 2.74 12.23 1.38
CA LYS A 8 1.84 12.77 2.40
C LYS A 8 0.45 12.18 2.28
N MET A 9 -0.03 11.60 3.38
CA MET A 9 -1.42 11.20 3.50
C MET A 9 -2.31 12.43 3.69
N THR A 10 -3.48 12.42 3.07
CA THR A 10 -4.57 13.31 3.42
C THR A 10 -5.09 13.02 4.83
N TYR A 11 -5.95 13.89 5.38
CA TYR A 11 -6.61 13.61 6.66
C TYR A 11 -7.44 12.33 6.59
N GLN A 12 -8.22 12.15 5.52
CA GLN A 12 -9.08 10.99 5.32
C GLN A 12 -8.27 9.69 5.25
N GLU A 13 -7.12 9.70 4.58
CA GLU A 13 -6.22 8.55 4.51
C GLU A 13 -5.64 8.17 5.87
N ARG A 14 -5.28 9.16 6.70
CA ARG A 14 -4.81 8.89 8.07
C ARG A 14 -5.90 8.27 8.93
N GLU A 15 -7.12 8.79 8.87
CA GLU A 15 -8.23 8.24 9.67
C GLU A 15 -8.64 6.85 9.17
N ALA A 16 -8.66 6.62 7.85
CA ALA A 16 -8.92 5.30 7.28
C ALA A 16 -7.85 4.28 7.69
N LEU A 17 -6.57 4.67 7.65
CA LEU A 17 -5.46 3.81 8.08
C LEU A 17 -5.57 3.46 9.57
N LYS A 18 -5.86 4.43 10.44
CA LYS A 18 -6.08 4.18 11.88
C LYS A 18 -7.22 3.21 12.12
N GLY A 19 -8.37 3.44 11.48
CA GLY A 19 -9.54 2.55 11.59
C GLY A 19 -9.24 1.14 11.10
N PHE A 20 -8.48 1.00 10.01
CA PHE A 20 -7.99 -0.29 9.54
C PHE A 20 -7.11 -0.96 10.60
N THR A 21 -6.09 -0.27 11.12
CA THR A 21 -5.16 -0.84 12.11
C THR A 21 -5.83 -1.21 13.41
N ASP A 22 -6.78 -0.41 13.91
CA ASP A 22 -7.55 -0.71 15.12
C ASP A 22 -8.37 -1.99 14.95
N LYS A 23 -9.09 -2.10 13.81
CA LYS A 23 -9.87 -3.29 13.46
C LYS A 23 -8.99 -4.54 13.35
N ARG A 24 -7.79 -4.42 12.75
CA ARG A 24 -6.83 -5.54 12.62
C ARG A 24 -6.26 -5.95 13.97
N ALA A 25 -5.88 -4.99 14.79
CA ALA A 25 -5.33 -5.23 16.13
C ALA A 25 -6.32 -5.98 17.02
N LEU A 26 -7.59 -5.57 17.03
CA LEU A 26 -8.67 -6.25 17.77
C LEU A 26 -8.89 -7.70 17.33
N GLN A 27 -8.58 -8.03 16.06
CA GLN A 27 -8.73 -9.37 15.51
C GLN A 27 -7.46 -10.22 15.62
N GLY A 28 -6.37 -9.68 16.19
CA GLY A 28 -5.07 -10.36 16.24
C GLY A 28 -4.42 -10.54 14.85
N ASP A 29 -4.86 -9.80 13.84
CA ASP A 29 -4.40 -9.91 12.45
C ASP A 29 -3.04 -9.22 12.26
N THR A 30 -2.01 -9.85 12.82
CA THR A 30 -0.64 -9.33 12.82
C THR A 30 -0.04 -9.30 11.42
N GLN A 31 -0.45 -10.21 10.54
CA GLN A 31 0.02 -10.25 9.16
C GLN A 31 -0.41 -9.00 8.39
N SER A 32 -1.70 -8.62 8.46
CA SER A 32 -2.17 -7.39 7.81
C SER A 32 -1.46 -6.14 8.34
N LEU A 33 -1.18 -6.08 9.64
CA LEU A 33 -0.43 -4.97 10.25
C LEU A 33 1.00 -4.91 9.71
N GLN A 34 1.72 -6.03 9.69
CA GLN A 34 3.10 -6.13 9.17
C GLN A 34 3.18 -5.76 7.69
N MET A 35 2.26 -6.26 6.86
CA MET A 35 2.24 -5.96 5.43
C MET A 35 1.88 -4.50 5.16
N THR A 36 1.01 -3.89 5.96
CA THR A 36 0.70 -2.46 5.87
C THR A 36 1.92 -1.59 6.17
N LEU A 37 2.72 -1.94 7.19
CA LEU A 37 3.98 -1.23 7.47
C LEU A 37 4.98 -1.35 6.33
N ARG A 38 5.11 -2.54 5.73
CA ARG A 38 5.97 -2.76 4.56
C ARG A 38 5.51 -1.93 3.36
N MET A 39 4.20 -1.92 3.09
CA MET A 39 3.60 -1.10 2.04
C MET A 39 3.91 0.39 2.23
N ILE A 40 3.77 0.92 3.46
CA ILE A 40 4.13 2.31 3.78
C ILE A 40 5.61 2.58 3.53
N ALA A 41 6.50 1.66 3.92
CA ALA A 41 7.94 1.81 3.68
C ALA A 41 8.26 1.86 2.17
N HIS A 42 7.60 1.06 1.34
CA HIS A 42 7.77 1.11 -0.10
C HIS A 42 7.16 2.37 -0.73
N TRP A 43 6.02 2.84 -0.22
CA TRP A 43 5.38 4.09 -0.63
C TRP A 43 6.29 5.28 -0.38
N MET A 44 6.85 5.39 0.83
CA MET A 44 7.78 6.45 1.22
C MET A 44 9.03 6.54 0.33
N ARG A 45 9.46 5.42 -0.27
CA ARG A 45 10.62 5.36 -1.18
C ARG A 45 10.29 5.81 -2.61
N GLN A 46 9.02 5.97 -2.99
CA GLN A 46 8.68 6.26 -4.38
C GLN A 46 9.27 7.60 -4.82
N PRO A 47 9.88 7.66 -6.03
CA PRO A 47 10.58 8.85 -6.52
C PRO A 47 9.63 9.98 -6.95
N ALA A 48 8.36 9.66 -7.19
CA ALA A 48 7.30 10.60 -7.55
C ALA A 48 6.25 10.62 -6.45
N GLU A 49 5.59 11.78 -6.27
CA GLU A 49 4.47 11.91 -5.35
C GLU A 49 3.28 11.06 -5.85
N ILE A 50 2.83 10.11 -5.03
CA ILE A 50 1.71 9.22 -5.35
C ILE A 50 0.78 9.24 -4.14
N GLY A 51 -0.52 9.37 -4.36
CA GLY A 51 -1.50 9.31 -3.27
C GLY A 51 -1.40 7.98 -2.51
N PHE A 52 -1.52 8.00 -1.18
CA PHE A 52 -1.33 6.80 -0.36
C PHE A 52 -2.34 5.71 -0.73
N THR A 53 -3.63 6.05 -0.87
CA THR A 53 -4.68 5.10 -1.23
C THR A 53 -4.46 4.51 -2.62
N GLU A 54 -4.02 5.34 -3.56
CA GLU A 54 -3.67 4.89 -4.91
C GLU A 54 -2.52 3.88 -4.86
N TYR A 55 -1.41 4.25 -4.22
CA TYR A 55 -0.27 3.35 -4.07
C TYR A 55 -0.66 2.05 -3.37
N ALA A 56 -1.40 2.13 -2.26
CA ALA A 56 -1.82 0.98 -1.47
C ALA A 56 -2.68 0.00 -2.28
N THR A 57 -3.56 0.53 -3.15
CA THR A 57 -4.40 -0.25 -4.05
C THR A 57 -3.56 -1.08 -5.02
N HIS A 58 -2.58 -0.45 -5.67
CA HIS A 58 -1.71 -1.12 -6.64
C HIS A 58 -0.73 -2.09 -5.96
N TRP A 59 -0.19 -1.72 -4.81
CA TRP A 59 0.77 -2.55 -4.09
C TRP A 59 0.10 -3.81 -3.53
N THR A 60 -1.12 -3.67 -2.99
CA THR A 60 -1.92 -4.79 -2.49
C THR A 60 -2.18 -5.79 -3.60
N ALA A 61 -2.68 -5.34 -4.76
CA ALA A 61 -2.89 -6.22 -5.90
C ALA A 61 -1.60 -6.88 -6.40
N ALA A 62 -0.49 -6.13 -6.45
CA ALA A 62 0.80 -6.64 -6.87
C ALA A 62 1.36 -7.74 -5.94
N GLN A 63 1.06 -7.70 -4.64
CA GLN A 63 1.51 -8.73 -3.70
C GLN A 63 0.56 -9.93 -3.57
N ALA A 64 -0.64 -9.90 -4.14
CA ALA A 64 -1.68 -10.90 -3.87
C ALA A 64 -1.28 -12.35 -4.21
N GLY A 65 -0.45 -12.54 -5.25
CA GLY A 65 -0.05 -13.86 -5.75
C GLY A 65 1.27 -14.41 -5.21
N ARG A 66 1.84 -13.85 -4.14
CA ARG A 66 3.13 -14.30 -3.60
C ARG A 66 2.99 -15.51 -2.69
N ASP A 67 3.98 -16.38 -2.70
CA ASP A 67 4.07 -17.59 -1.87
C ASP A 67 5.24 -17.53 -0.85
N ASP A 68 6.04 -16.48 -0.88
CA ASP A 68 7.22 -16.28 -0.02
C ASP A 68 6.91 -15.62 1.34
N GLY A 69 5.63 -15.59 1.73
CA GLY A 69 5.16 -14.95 2.96
C GLY A 69 5.10 -13.41 2.88
N ASN A 70 5.35 -12.80 1.71
CA ASN A 70 5.20 -11.35 1.50
C ASN A 70 3.91 -10.99 0.75
N HIS A 71 2.92 -11.88 0.71
CA HIS A 71 1.65 -11.60 0.05
C HIS A 71 0.81 -10.59 0.84
N SER A 72 0.00 -9.80 0.13
CA SER A 72 -1.04 -9.00 0.76
C SER A 72 -2.11 -9.90 1.36
N THR A 73 -2.85 -9.40 2.36
CA THR A 73 -3.93 -10.16 2.99
C THR A 73 -5.29 -9.85 2.35
N ALA A 74 -6.29 -10.70 2.61
CA ALA A 74 -7.67 -10.44 2.20
C ALA A 74 -8.22 -9.13 2.81
N ALA A 75 -7.83 -8.81 4.05
CA ALA A 75 -8.24 -7.57 4.70
C ALA A 75 -7.65 -6.33 4.00
N MET A 76 -6.41 -6.42 3.51
CA MET A 76 -5.83 -5.35 2.69
C MET A 76 -6.57 -5.20 1.36
N ALA A 77 -6.94 -6.31 0.71
CA ALA A 77 -7.70 -6.28 -0.55
C ALA A 77 -9.12 -5.70 -0.38
N GLU A 78 -9.75 -5.93 0.78
CA GLU A 78 -11.02 -5.29 1.15
C GLU A 78 -10.86 -3.77 1.34
N GLN A 79 -9.77 -3.35 2.01
CA GLN A 79 -9.50 -1.95 2.33
C GLN A 79 -9.03 -1.12 1.12
N TRP A 80 -8.22 -1.71 0.24
CA TRP A 80 -7.63 -1.07 -0.93
C TRP A 80 -7.89 -1.90 -2.21
N PRO A 81 -9.16 -1.98 -2.65
CA PRO A 81 -9.53 -2.80 -3.79
C PRO A 81 -9.05 -2.19 -5.10
N LEU A 82 -8.36 -2.99 -5.93
CA LEU A 82 -8.00 -2.59 -7.29
C LEU A 82 -9.24 -2.60 -8.20
N ARG A 83 -9.53 -1.46 -8.81
CA ARG A 83 -10.67 -1.27 -9.73
C ARG A 83 -10.25 -0.88 -11.15
N GLU A 84 -8.96 -0.74 -11.38
CA GLU A 84 -8.35 -0.27 -12.61
C GLU A 84 -7.16 -1.16 -13.00
N GLU A 85 -6.50 -0.84 -14.12
CA GLU A 85 -5.27 -1.52 -14.52
C GLU A 85 -4.20 -1.36 -13.44
N MET A 86 -3.49 -2.45 -13.13
CA MET A 86 -2.45 -2.46 -12.11
C MET A 86 -1.21 -1.66 -12.56
N LYS A 87 -0.77 -0.72 -11.71
CA LYS A 87 0.35 0.21 -11.99
C LYS A 87 1.65 -0.15 -11.28
N ILE A 88 1.67 -1.27 -10.55
CA ILE A 88 2.86 -1.92 -9.97
C ILE A 88 2.91 -3.35 -10.52
N SER A 89 4.07 -3.82 -10.98
CA SER A 89 4.16 -5.19 -11.51
C SER A 89 3.91 -6.24 -10.43
N PRO A 90 3.39 -7.45 -10.77
CA PRO A 90 3.28 -8.55 -9.81
C PRO A 90 4.59 -8.79 -9.04
N GLY A 91 4.53 -8.87 -7.72
CA GLY A 91 5.69 -9.01 -6.82
C GLY A 91 6.62 -7.79 -6.74
N GLY A 92 6.34 -6.72 -7.48
CA GLY A 92 7.11 -5.48 -7.43
C GLY A 92 6.59 -4.52 -6.36
N SER A 93 7.34 -3.43 -6.11
CA SER A 93 6.91 -2.36 -5.22
C SER A 93 6.99 -0.98 -5.83
N ASP A 94 7.56 -0.86 -7.02
CA ASP A 94 7.86 0.41 -7.65
C ASP A 94 6.76 0.72 -8.66
N TYR A 95 6.25 1.94 -8.59
CA TYR A 95 5.24 2.42 -9.50
C TYR A 95 5.83 2.53 -10.91
N MET A 96 5.15 1.98 -11.92
CA MET A 96 5.73 1.92 -13.26
C MET A 96 5.88 3.34 -13.82
N ARG A 97 7.07 3.61 -14.39
CA ARG A 97 7.43 4.93 -14.93
C ARG A 97 6.46 5.49 -15.98
N LYS A 98 5.74 4.62 -16.71
CA LYS A 98 4.73 5.05 -17.70
C LYS A 98 3.50 5.73 -17.09
N TYR A 99 3.33 5.66 -15.77
CA TYR A 99 2.21 6.24 -15.03
C TYR A 99 2.64 7.39 -14.10
N LEU A 100 3.91 7.83 -14.18
CA LEU A 100 4.48 8.92 -13.39
C LEU A 100 4.56 10.22 -14.19
#